data_AF-A0A832SB31-F1
#
_entry.id   AF-A0A832SB31-F1
#
_cell.length_a   1.000
_cell.length_b   1.000
_cell.length_c   1.000
_cell.angle_alpha   90.00
_cell.angle_beta   90.00
_cell.angle_gamma   90.00
#
_symmetry.space_group_name_H-M   'P 1'
#
loop_
_entity.id
_entity.type
_entity.pdbx_description
1 polymer ?
#
loop_
_entity_poly.entity_id
_entity_poly.type
_entity_poly.pdbx_seq_one_letter_code
_entity_poly.pdbx_strand_id
1 'polypeptide(L)'
;MLTIATGNRAVAEAVKAAKPGVIAAYPITPQTEIVEQIADYVTTGNLESRYIPVESEHSAMAACIGASVGGVRAFTATSSH
;
A
#
# COMPACT_ATOMS: atom_id res chain seq x y z
N MET A 1 -4.09 22.77 -5.84
CA MET A 1 -2.69 23.25 -5.90
C MET A 1 -1.87 22.15 -6.54
N LEU A 2 -0.99 22.47 -7.50
CA LEU A 2 -0.07 21.46 -8.05
C LEU A 2 1.06 21.23 -7.04
N THR A 3 1.35 19.97 -6.75
CA THR A 3 2.40 19.58 -5.79
C THR A 3 3.54 18.91 -6.54
N ILE A 4 4.77 19.32 -6.27
CA ILE A 4 5.97 18.59 -6.74
C ILE A 4 6.23 17.46 -5.74
N ALA A 5 6.23 16.21 -6.21
CA ALA A 5 6.40 15.03 -5.39
C ALA A 5 7.28 13.99 -6.10
N THR A 6 7.88 13.09 -5.32
CA THR A 6 8.47 11.87 -5.88
C THR A 6 7.38 10.97 -6.46
N GLY A 7 7.75 10.05 -7.35
CA GLY A 7 6.80 9.06 -7.87
C GLY A 7 6.17 8.23 -6.75
N ASN A 8 6.97 7.81 -5.77
CA ASN A 8 6.51 7.07 -4.60
C ASN A 8 5.44 7.85 -3.81
N ARG A 9 5.71 9.13 -3.52
CA ARG A 9 4.74 10.02 -2.85
C ARG A 9 3.46 10.19 -3.64
N ALA A 10 3.56 10.35 -4.96
CA ALA A 10 2.40 10.45 -5.82
C ALA A 10 1.55 9.16 -5.79
N VAL A 11 2.18 7.98 -5.76
CA VAL A 11 1.49 6.70 -5.62
C VAL A 11 0.82 6.59 -4.26
N ALA A 12 1.51 6.92 -3.16
CA ALA A 12 0.93 6.84 -1.81
C ALA A 12 -0.31 7.74 -1.67
N GLU A 13 -0.27 8.98 -2.18
CA GLU A 13 -1.43 9.87 -2.22
C GLU A 13 -2.57 9.32 -3.10
N ALA A 14 -2.24 8.72 -4.24
CA ALA A 14 -3.25 8.09 -5.09
C ALA A 14 -3.91 6.88 -4.41
N VAL A 15 -3.14 6.07 -3.67
CA VAL A 15 -3.66 4.93 -2.89
C VAL A 15 -4.58 5.42 -1.78
N LYS A 16 -4.18 6.47 -1.05
CA LYS A 16 -5.02 7.12 -0.04
C LYS A 16 -6.35 7.59 -0.64
N ALA A 17 -6.30 8.25 -1.80
CA ALA A 17 -7.51 8.69 -2.52
C ALA A 17 -8.37 7.51 -3.01
N ALA A 18 -7.74 6.40 -3.40
CA ALA A 18 -8.40 5.19 -3.86
C ALA A 18 -9.02 4.36 -2.71
N LYS A 19 -8.67 4.61 -1.45
CA LYS A 19 -9.28 3.99 -0.26
C LYS A 19 -9.38 2.45 -0.34
N PRO A 20 -8.27 1.71 -0.55
CA PRO A 20 -8.31 0.25 -0.45
C PRO A 20 -8.67 -0.18 0.98
N GLY A 21 -9.52 -1.20 1.12
CA GLY A 21 -9.89 -1.73 2.44
C GLY A 21 -8.81 -2.64 3.04
N VAL A 22 -7.93 -3.19 2.20
CA VAL A 22 -6.79 -4.01 2.63
C VAL A 22 -5.53 -3.56 1.92
N ILE A 23 -4.44 -3.42 2.67
CA ILE A 23 -3.09 -3.16 2.16
C ILE A 23 -2.19 -4.25 2.73
N ALA A 24 -1.54 -5.03 1.87
CA ALA A 24 -0.51 -5.99 2.27
C ALA A 24 0.85 -5.44 1.84
N ALA A 25 1.82 -5.41 2.76
CA ALA A 25 3.07 -4.69 2.53
C ALA A 25 4.30 -5.49 2.95
N TYR A 26 5.27 -5.53 2.03
CA TYR A 26 6.62 -6.03 2.25
C TYR A 26 7.64 -4.97 1.75
N PRO A 27 8.64 -4.59 2.56
CA PRO A 27 9.59 -3.55 2.18
C PRO A 27 10.68 -4.09 1.23
N ILE A 28 10.84 -3.46 0.06
CA ILE A 28 11.97 -3.67 -0.85
C ILE A 28 12.30 -2.36 -1.57
N THR A 29 13.59 -2.00 -1.62
CA THR A 29 14.07 -0.79 -2.30
C THR A 29 13.85 -0.90 -3.81
N PRO A 30 13.41 0.15 -4.53
CA PRO A 30 13.18 1.53 -4.08
C PRO A 30 11.74 1.86 -3.67
N GLN A 31 10.80 0.90 -3.71
CA GLN A 31 9.39 1.19 -3.40
C GLN A 31 9.09 1.37 -1.92
N THR A 32 10.00 0.99 -1.01
CA THR A 32 9.79 1.04 0.46
C THR A 32 9.10 2.32 0.94
N GLU A 33 9.44 3.47 0.37
CA GLU A 33 8.84 4.77 0.70
C GLU A 33 7.31 4.81 0.49
N ILE A 34 6.77 4.07 -0.48
CA ILE A 34 5.33 3.96 -0.76
C ILE A 34 4.62 3.30 0.43
N VAL A 35 5.10 2.13 0.86
CA VAL A 35 4.44 1.36 1.92
C VAL A 35 4.62 2.02 3.29
N GLU A 36 5.75 2.70 3.53
CA GLU A 36 5.97 3.50 4.73
C GLU A 36 4.97 4.67 4.84
N GLN A 37 4.78 5.45 3.78
CA GLN A 37 3.81 6.56 3.78
C GLN A 37 2.37 6.08 3.95
N ILE A 38 2.03 4.94 3.34
CA ILE A 38 0.71 4.35 3.50
C ILE A 38 0.50 3.87 4.94
N ALA A 39 1.52 3.27 5.58
CA ALA A 39 1.47 2.90 6.99
C ALA A 39 1.23 4.13 7.88
N ASP A 40 1.88 5.26 7.60
CA ASP A 40 1.63 6.54 8.29
C ASP A 40 0.18 7.00 8.10
N TYR A 41 -0.37 6.94 6.89
CA TYR A 41 -1.77 7.31 6.65
C TYR A 41 -2.74 6.44 7.44
N VAL A 42 -2.50 5.13 7.53
CA VAL A 42 -3.36 4.20 8.26
C VAL A 42 -3.26 4.45 9.77
N THR A 43 -2.05 4.55 10.31
CA THR A 43 -1.82 4.74 11.76
C THR A 43 -2.30 6.09 12.27
N THR A 44 -2.26 7.14 11.43
CA THR A 44 -2.79 8.47 11.77
C THR A 44 -4.30 8.61 11.52
N GLY A 45 -4.98 7.57 11.01
CA GLY A 45 -6.41 7.60 10.69
C GLY A 45 -6.75 8.39 9.42
N ASN A 46 -5.75 8.81 8.66
CA ASN A 46 -5.92 9.49 7.37
C ASN A 46 -6.36 8.54 6.23
N LEU A 47 -6.26 7.23 6.45
CA LEU A 47 -6.75 6.17 5.57
C LEU A 47 -7.33 5.04 6.41
N GLU A 48 -8.64 4.80 6.32
CA GLU A 48 -9.27 3.64 6.93
C GLU A 48 -8.99 2.39 6.08
N SER A 49 -8.03 1.58 6.51
CA SER A 49 -7.64 0.36 5.82
C SER A 49 -7.03 -0.65 6.79
N ARG A 50 -7.14 -1.93 6.48
CA ARG A 50 -6.38 -2.97 7.18
C ARG A 50 -5.00 -3.09 6.55
N TYR A 51 -4.00 -2.52 7.22
CA TYR A 51 -2.60 -2.66 6.85
C TYR A 51 -2.00 -3.96 7.44
N ILE A 52 -1.44 -4.80 6.59
CA ILE A 52 -0.92 -6.13 6.95
C ILE A 52 0.57 -6.18 6.58
N PRO A 53 1.49 -6.11 7.55
CA PRO A 53 2.88 -6.46 7.34
C PRO A 53 2.97 -7.97 7.06
N VAL A 54 3.52 -8.35 5.91
CA VAL A 54 3.66 -9.77 5.51
C VAL A 54 5.13 -10.19 5.49
N GLU A 55 5.41 -11.48 5.41
CA GLU A 55 6.79 -12.01 5.40
C GLU A 55 7.50 -11.99 4.04
N SER A 56 6.78 -11.82 2.94
CA SER A 56 7.34 -11.81 1.57
C SER A 56 6.40 -11.14 0.56
N GLU A 57 6.91 -10.81 -0.63
CA GLU A 57 6.09 -10.35 -1.76
C GLU A 57 5.06 -11.39 -2.23
N HIS A 58 5.40 -12.69 -2.11
CA HIS A 58 4.47 -13.76 -2.43
C HIS A 58 3.28 -13.75 -1.48
N SER A 59 3.53 -13.59 -0.19
CA SER A 59 2.51 -13.48 0.85
C SER A 59 1.70 -12.19 0.70
N ALA A 60 2.33 -11.10 0.24
CA ALA A 60 1.63 -9.84 -0.07
C ALA A 60 0.56 -10.05 -1.14
N MET A 61 0.94 -10.71 -2.24
CA MET A 61 0.02 -10.99 -3.34
C MET A 61 -1.07 -11.98 -2.92
N ALA A 62 -0.73 -13.03 -2.16
CA ALA A 62 -1.71 -13.99 -1.64
C ALA A 62 -2.79 -13.30 -0.79
N ALA A 63 -2.38 -12.39 0.09
CA ALA A 63 -3.30 -11.58 0.90
C ALA A 63 -4.19 -10.66 0.04
N CYS A 64 -3.62 -9.99 -0.96
CA CYS A 64 -4.38 -9.14 -1.89
C CYS A 64 -5.40 -9.94 -2.71
N ILE A 65 -5.02 -11.11 -3.21
CA ILE A 65 -5.94 -12.01 -3.95
C ILE A 65 -7.09 -12.43 -3.04
N GLY A 66 -6.80 -12.90 -1.82
CA GLY A 66 -7.83 -13.30 -0.86
C GLY A 66 -8.81 -12.15 -0.54
N ALA A 67 -8.29 -10.95 -0.28
CA ALA A 67 -9.10 -9.76 -0.04
C ALA A 67 -9.98 -9.40 -1.26
N SER A 68 -9.41 -9.47 -2.47
CA SER A 68 -10.14 -9.17 -3.70
C SER A 68 -11.24 -10.19 -4.00
N VAL A 69 -11.00 -11.48 -3.74
CA VAL A 69 -12.04 -12.53 -3.86
C VAL A 69 -13.20 -12.26 -2.90
N GLY A 70 -12.92 -11.72 -1.71
CA GLY A 70 -13.92 -11.26 -0.75
C GLY A 70 -14.64 -9.96 -1.12
N GLY A 71 -14.37 -9.36 -2.29
CA GLY A 71 -15.00 -8.12 -2.75
C GLY A 71 -14.37 -6.84 -2.20
N VAL A 72 -13.20 -6.92 -1.56
CA VAL A 72 -12.50 -5.76 -0.97
C VAL A 72 -11.43 -5.26 -1.93
N ARG A 73 -11.39 -3.94 -2.17
CA ARG A 73 -10.29 -3.32 -2.91
C ARG A 73 -8.99 -3.50 -2.14
N ALA A 74 -8.02 -4.16 -2.75
CA ALA A 74 -6.72 -4.45 -2.17
C ALA A 74 -5.59 -3.67 -2.86
N PHE A 75 -4.51 -3.40 -2.14
CA PHE A 75 -3.30 -2.80 -2.67
C PHE A 75 -2.05 -3.47 -2.09
N THR A 76 -1.01 -3.62 -2.92
CA THR A 76 0.37 -3.91 -2.52
C THR A 76 1.31 -3.15 -3.45
N ALA A 77 2.54 -2.90 -3.00
CA ALA A 77 3.62 -2.38 -3.84
C ALA A 77 4.84 -3.30 -3.71
N THR A 78 5.58 -3.46 -4.80
CA THR A 78 6.78 -4.31 -4.85
C THR A 78 7.78 -3.75 -5.87
N SER A 79 8.99 -4.28 -5.88
CA SER A 79 10.08 -3.93 -6.79
C SER A 79 10.95 -5.16 -7.04
N SER A 80 11.85 -5.05 -8.01
CA SER A 80 12.93 -6.03 -8.20
C SER A 80 14.13 -5.67 -7.33
N HIS A 81 15.13 -6.54 -7.35
CA HIS A 81 16.53 -6.14 -7.17
C HIS A 81 17.03 -5.28 -8.33
#